data_AF-A0A524NSQ6-F1
#
_entry.id   AF-A0A524NSQ6-F1
#
_cell.length_a   1.000
_cell.length_b   1.000
_cell.length_c   1.000
_cell.angle_alpha   90.00
_cell.angle_beta   90.00
_cell.angle_gamma   90.00
#
_symmetry.space_group_name_H-M   'P 1'
#
loop_
_entity.id
_entity.type
_entity.pdbx_description
1 polymer ?
#
loop_
_entity_poly.entity_id
_entity_poly.type
_entity_poly.pdbx_seq_one_letter_code
_entity_poly.pdbx_strand_id
1 'polypeptide(L)'
;MKKTSWYIICLIWVISFLPGSISQANANPRVQAISTSDLVGIHEIIDINGLNSSQDWDECSYITGRGTQANPYLLEDLIIDAQQGEYGIRIEQTDAYLIIRNCTVFNEFSYYREAAGILLTYANNVIVERCILTENMVGMFTGYCLNTNIRQCNFTWNTNFGLYVYQSENNTYEGNYFAQN
;
A
#
# COMPACT_ATOMS: atom_id res chain seq x y z
N MET A 1 17.53 76.68 -28.42
CA MET A 1 16.73 75.45 -28.46
C MET A 1 16.26 75.16 -27.04
N LYS A 2 14.96 75.37 -26.79
CA LYS A 2 14.31 75.25 -25.48
C LYS A 2 13.95 73.78 -25.21
N LYS A 3 14.27 73.24 -24.04
CA LYS A 3 13.41 72.27 -23.35
C LYS A 3 13.36 72.61 -21.86
N THR A 4 12.13 72.85 -21.44
CA THR A 4 11.60 73.34 -20.18
C THR A 4 11.46 72.23 -19.14
N SER A 5 11.83 72.51 -17.88
CA SER A 5 11.41 71.77 -16.68
C SER A 5 9.94 72.00 -16.39
N TRP A 6 9.17 70.93 -16.13
CA TRP A 6 7.86 71.01 -15.46
C TRP A 6 7.77 69.89 -14.42
N TYR A 7 7.56 70.28 -13.16
CA TYR A 7 7.09 69.42 -12.07
C TYR A 7 5.58 69.17 -12.28
N ILE A 8 5.13 67.93 -12.09
CA ILE A 8 3.71 67.63 -11.84
C ILE A 8 3.59 66.80 -10.56
N ILE A 9 2.66 67.26 -9.75
CA ILE A 9 2.28 66.86 -8.40
C ILE A 9 1.33 65.65 -8.43
N CYS A 10 1.49 64.80 -7.43
CA CYS A 10 0.57 63.85 -6.79
C CYS A 10 -0.76 63.46 -7.47
N LEU A 11 -0.99 62.14 -7.57
CA LEU A 11 -2.25 61.54 -7.14
C LEU A 11 -1.97 60.19 -6.46
N ILE A 12 -2.24 60.19 -5.16
CA ILE A 12 -2.22 59.08 -4.23
C ILE A 12 -3.46 58.22 -4.49
N TRP A 13 -3.29 56.90 -4.68
CA TRP A 13 -4.35 55.93 -4.39
C TRP A 13 -3.95 55.16 -3.13
N VAL A 14 -4.54 55.56 -2.02
CA VAL A 14 -4.63 54.76 -0.79
C VAL A 14 -5.74 53.74 -1.04
N ILE A 15 -5.41 52.45 -1.05
CA ILE A 15 -6.34 51.40 -0.66
C ILE A 15 -5.72 50.67 0.55
N SER A 16 -6.23 51.09 1.70
CA SER A 16 -6.40 50.42 3.00
C SER A 16 -5.69 49.08 3.26
N PHE A 17 -4.88 49.08 4.33
CA PHE A 17 -4.67 47.94 5.22
C PHE A 17 -6.00 47.44 5.82
N LEU A 18 -6.21 46.11 5.88
CA LEU A 18 -6.58 45.42 7.12
C LEU A 18 -5.96 44.00 7.12
N PRO A 19 -5.52 43.50 8.29
CA PRO A 19 -4.80 42.24 8.45
C PRO A 19 -5.77 41.08 8.64
N GLY A 20 -5.42 39.89 8.13
CA GLY A 20 -6.28 38.73 8.29
C GLY A 20 -5.68 37.46 7.73
N SER A 21 -5.03 36.73 8.62
CA SER A 21 -5.03 35.26 8.69
C SER A 21 -4.31 34.47 7.60
N ILE A 22 -3.25 33.82 8.03
CA ILE A 22 -2.82 32.50 7.53
C ILE A 22 -4.07 31.62 7.43
N SER A 23 -4.32 31.07 6.25
CA SER A 23 -4.81 29.70 6.18
C SER A 23 -3.86 28.93 5.30
N GLN A 24 -3.10 28.02 5.92
CA GLN A 24 -2.45 26.94 5.22
C GLN A 24 -3.49 26.24 4.34
N ALA A 25 -3.43 26.42 3.03
CA ALA A 25 -3.70 25.31 2.15
C ALA A 25 -2.36 24.61 1.93
N ASN A 26 -1.89 23.95 2.99
CA ASN A 26 -1.12 22.73 2.82
C ASN A 26 -2.12 21.78 2.16
N ALA A 27 -2.24 21.88 0.83
CA ALA A 27 -2.91 20.87 0.04
C ALA A 27 -2.01 19.64 0.18
N ASN A 28 -2.31 18.89 1.22
CA ASN A 28 -1.76 17.57 1.42
C ASN A 28 -2.02 16.83 0.11
N PRO A 29 -0.98 16.35 -0.61
CA PRO A 29 -1.20 15.61 -1.86
C PRO A 29 -1.99 14.31 -1.64
N ARG A 30 -2.31 13.99 -0.38
CA ARG A 30 -2.90 12.75 0.14
C ARG A 30 -4.30 12.36 -0.35
N VAL A 31 -5.02 13.15 -1.14
CA VAL A 31 -6.22 12.61 -1.81
C VAL A 31 -6.38 13.30 -3.16
N GLN A 32 -5.76 12.76 -4.20
CA GLN A 32 -6.39 12.87 -5.51
C GLN A 32 -7.68 12.05 -5.41
N ALA A 33 -8.83 12.67 -5.67
CA ALA A 33 -10.10 11.98 -5.66
C ALA A 33 -10.00 10.77 -6.62
N ILE A 34 -10.04 9.57 -6.04
CA ILE A 34 -10.11 8.31 -6.78
C ILE A 34 -11.28 8.45 -7.74
N SER A 35 -11.00 8.36 -9.04
CA SER A 35 -12.06 8.46 -10.04
C SER A 35 -12.96 7.24 -9.92
N THR A 36 -14.23 7.35 -10.25
CA THR A 36 -15.15 6.20 -10.24
C THR A 36 -14.71 5.08 -11.19
N SER A 37 -13.84 5.37 -12.16
CA SER A 37 -13.15 4.38 -13.00
C SER A 37 -12.02 3.61 -12.29
N ASP A 38 -11.40 4.18 -11.26
CA ASP A 38 -10.39 3.49 -10.45
C ASP A 38 -11.06 2.48 -9.48
N LEU A 39 -12.31 2.73 -9.08
CA LEU A 39 -13.14 1.80 -8.29
C LEU A 39 -13.58 0.56 -9.09
N VAL A 40 -13.55 0.59 -10.42
CA VAL A 40 -13.90 -0.55 -11.30
C VAL A 40 -12.80 -1.62 -11.34
N GLY A 41 -11.63 -1.34 -10.77
CA GLY A 41 -10.49 -2.27 -10.68
C GLY A 41 -10.11 -2.68 -9.25
N ILE A 42 -10.90 -2.31 -8.23
CA ILE A 42 -10.63 -2.73 -6.85
C ILE A 42 -11.18 -4.14 -6.64
N HIS A 43 -10.28 -5.05 -6.34
CA HIS A 43 -10.57 -6.42 -5.97
C HIS A 43 -11.02 -6.48 -4.51
N GLU A 44 -11.94 -7.41 -4.19
CA GLU A 44 -12.28 -7.71 -2.81
C GLU A 44 -11.06 -8.22 -2.01
N ILE A 45 -11.17 -8.24 -0.68
CA ILE A 45 -10.13 -8.83 0.16
C ILE A 45 -9.94 -10.32 -0.20
N ILE A 46 -8.70 -10.78 -0.03
CA ILE A 46 -8.31 -12.15 -0.35
C ILE A 46 -7.99 -12.86 0.95
N ASP A 47 -8.64 -14.00 1.17
CA ASP A 47 -8.50 -14.79 2.37
C ASP A 47 -8.33 -16.27 2.00
N ILE A 48 -7.10 -16.75 2.09
CA ILE A 48 -6.73 -18.14 1.84
C ILE A 48 -6.25 -18.79 3.12
N ASN A 49 -6.87 -19.90 3.48
CA ASN A 49 -6.54 -20.69 4.65
C ASN A 49 -6.47 -22.18 4.28
N GLY A 50 -5.26 -22.74 4.24
CA GLY A 50 -5.04 -24.14 3.85
C GLY A 50 -5.63 -25.19 4.80
N LEU A 51 -6.18 -24.79 5.95
CA LEU A 51 -6.97 -25.68 6.84
C LEU A 51 -8.48 -25.62 6.56
N ASN A 52 -8.94 -24.70 5.71
CA ASN A 52 -10.35 -24.51 5.40
C ASN A 52 -10.61 -24.69 3.90
N SER A 53 -11.21 -25.81 3.53
CA SER A 53 -11.53 -26.11 2.13
C SER A 53 -12.52 -25.14 1.46
N SER A 54 -13.23 -24.30 2.23
CA SER A 54 -14.10 -23.25 1.68
C SER A 54 -13.37 -21.92 1.46
N GLN A 55 -12.10 -21.84 1.83
CA GLN A 55 -11.21 -20.68 1.70
C GLN A 55 -9.87 -21.15 1.13
N ASP A 56 -9.92 -22.06 0.16
CA ASP A 56 -8.76 -22.66 -0.49
C ASP A 56 -8.60 -22.12 -1.91
N TRP A 57 -7.42 -22.32 -2.50
CA TRP A 57 -7.02 -21.72 -3.79
C TRP A 57 -7.98 -22.00 -4.94
N ASP A 58 -8.59 -23.18 -4.97
CA ASP A 58 -9.47 -23.66 -6.04
C ASP A 58 -10.80 -22.88 -6.13
N GLU A 59 -11.15 -22.13 -5.08
CA GLU A 59 -12.35 -21.30 -5.05
C GLU A 59 -12.12 -19.89 -5.65
N CYS A 60 -10.87 -19.55 -5.98
CA CYS A 60 -10.50 -18.23 -6.47
C CYS A 60 -10.23 -18.23 -7.98
N SER A 61 -11.23 -17.82 -8.77
CA SER A 61 -11.14 -17.81 -10.25
C SER A 61 -10.04 -16.92 -10.85
N TYR A 62 -9.51 -15.97 -10.07
CA TYR A 62 -8.44 -15.05 -10.46
C TYR A 62 -7.04 -15.57 -10.09
N ILE A 63 -6.94 -16.67 -9.36
CA ILE A 63 -5.67 -17.33 -9.05
C ILE A 63 -5.35 -18.31 -10.16
N THR A 64 -4.14 -18.21 -10.69
CA THR A 64 -3.63 -19.21 -11.65
C THR A 64 -2.55 -20.07 -11.00
N GLY A 65 -2.17 -21.15 -11.67
CA GLY A 65 -1.15 -22.07 -11.19
C GLY A 65 -1.71 -23.25 -10.38
N ARG A 66 -0.84 -24.01 -9.74
CA ARG A 66 -1.19 -25.27 -9.06
C ARG A 66 -0.48 -25.47 -7.72
N GLY A 67 0.10 -24.41 -7.15
CA GLY A 67 0.81 -24.47 -5.86
C GLY A 67 2.10 -25.30 -5.85
N THR A 68 2.63 -25.68 -7.01
CA THR A 68 3.88 -26.47 -7.12
C THR A 68 5.07 -25.56 -7.41
N GLN A 69 6.29 -25.99 -7.10
CA GLN A 69 7.48 -25.18 -7.41
C GLN A 69 7.60 -24.80 -8.90
N ALA A 70 7.23 -25.72 -9.79
CA ALA A 70 7.27 -25.49 -11.24
C ALA A 70 6.07 -24.68 -11.75
N ASN A 71 4.99 -24.60 -10.96
CA ASN A 71 3.75 -23.91 -11.30
C ASN A 71 3.09 -23.38 -10.02
N PRO A 72 3.66 -22.33 -9.42
CA PRO A 72 3.19 -21.77 -8.16
C PRO A 72 1.81 -21.14 -8.34
N TYR A 73 1.05 -21.01 -7.27
CA TYR A 73 -0.11 -20.12 -7.29
C TYR A 73 0.35 -18.69 -7.59
N LEU A 74 -0.44 -17.96 -8.37
CA LEU A 74 -0.11 -16.61 -8.82
C LEU A 74 -1.27 -15.67 -8.55
N LEU A 75 -1.02 -14.71 -7.68
CA LEU A 75 -1.84 -13.53 -7.41
C LEU A 75 -1.15 -12.33 -8.03
N GLU A 76 -1.74 -11.72 -9.05
CA GLU A 76 -1.09 -10.61 -9.75
C GLU A 76 -2.01 -9.52 -10.27
N ASP A 77 -1.45 -8.31 -10.40
CA ASP A 77 -2.09 -7.14 -11.01
C ASP A 77 -3.39 -6.71 -10.31
N LEU A 78 -3.48 -6.90 -8.99
CA LEU A 78 -4.66 -6.58 -8.18
C LEU A 78 -4.48 -5.27 -7.39
N ILE A 79 -5.55 -4.50 -7.30
CA ILE A 79 -5.66 -3.35 -6.38
C ILE A 79 -6.66 -3.73 -5.30
N ILE A 80 -6.26 -3.71 -4.04
CA ILE A 80 -7.06 -4.21 -2.92
C ILE A 80 -7.17 -3.12 -1.85
N ASP A 81 -8.40 -2.75 -1.56
CA ASP A 81 -8.76 -1.91 -0.40
C ASP A 81 -9.12 -2.85 0.75
N ALA A 82 -8.36 -2.81 1.85
CA ALA A 82 -8.63 -3.63 3.04
C ALA A 82 -9.82 -3.09 3.86
N GLN A 83 -10.41 -1.96 3.49
CA GLN A 83 -11.65 -1.40 4.06
C GLN A 83 -11.60 -1.17 5.57
N GLN A 84 -10.43 -0.76 6.10
CA GLN A 84 -10.16 -0.66 7.54
C GLN A 84 -10.31 -1.99 8.29
N GLY A 85 -10.25 -3.10 7.56
CA GLY A 85 -10.24 -4.45 8.09
C GLY A 85 -8.86 -4.84 8.63
N GLU A 86 -8.72 -6.13 8.90
CA GLU A 86 -7.50 -6.73 9.48
C GLU A 86 -6.44 -7.03 8.41
N TYR A 87 -6.86 -7.24 7.16
CA TYR A 87 -5.97 -7.58 6.05
C TYR A 87 -6.62 -7.25 4.71
N GLY A 88 -5.79 -6.98 3.71
CA GLY A 88 -6.20 -6.97 2.31
C GLY A 88 -5.96 -8.34 1.67
N ILE A 89 -4.79 -8.93 1.93
CA ILE A 89 -4.46 -10.31 1.52
C ILE A 89 -4.02 -11.08 2.76
N ARG A 90 -4.73 -12.16 3.08
CA ARG A 90 -4.33 -13.12 4.10
C ARG A 90 -4.06 -14.48 3.48
N ILE A 91 -2.86 -15.02 3.75
CA ILE A 91 -2.48 -16.37 3.38
C ILE A 91 -2.02 -17.10 4.63
N GLU A 92 -2.72 -18.17 4.99
CA GLU A 92 -2.43 -18.93 6.20
C GLU A 92 -2.34 -20.44 5.96
N GLN A 93 -1.47 -21.08 6.74
CA GLN A 93 -1.41 -22.54 6.88
C GLN A 93 -1.22 -23.28 5.54
N THR A 94 -0.15 -22.94 4.81
CA THR A 94 0.10 -23.50 3.48
C THR A 94 1.59 -23.69 3.21
N ASP A 95 1.92 -24.81 2.60
CA ASP A 95 3.25 -25.11 2.05
C ASP A 95 3.30 -24.96 0.52
N ALA A 96 2.18 -24.57 -0.10
CA ALA A 96 2.09 -24.36 -1.53
C ALA A 96 3.01 -23.22 -1.98
N TYR A 97 3.65 -23.39 -3.13
CA TYR A 97 4.46 -22.31 -3.72
C TYR A 97 3.53 -21.22 -4.22
N LEU A 98 3.79 -19.98 -3.82
CA LEU A 98 2.96 -18.81 -4.12
C LEU A 98 3.81 -17.64 -4.60
N ILE A 99 3.28 -16.91 -5.57
CA ILE A 99 3.79 -15.61 -6.00
C ILE A 99 2.68 -14.58 -5.86
N ILE A 100 2.91 -13.54 -5.07
CA ILE A 100 2.11 -12.31 -5.00
C ILE A 100 2.90 -11.22 -5.72
N ARG A 101 2.35 -10.68 -6.80
CA ARG A 101 3.11 -9.85 -7.73
C ARG A 101 2.35 -8.64 -8.24
N ASN A 102 3.01 -7.48 -8.23
CA ASN A 102 2.45 -6.25 -8.81
C ASN A 102 1.07 -5.88 -8.23
N CYS A 103 0.82 -6.22 -6.96
CA CYS A 103 -0.41 -5.87 -6.27
C CYS A 103 -0.24 -4.55 -5.51
N THR A 104 -1.32 -3.78 -5.40
CA THR A 104 -1.41 -2.61 -4.52
C THR A 104 -2.38 -2.92 -3.39
N VAL A 105 -1.94 -2.79 -2.13
CA VAL A 105 -2.79 -3.03 -0.96
C VAL A 105 -2.74 -1.84 -0.02
N PHE A 106 -3.92 -1.32 0.33
CA PHE A 106 -4.05 -0.11 1.13
C PHE A 106 -5.25 -0.14 2.07
N ASN A 107 -5.26 0.82 3.01
CA ASN A 107 -6.36 1.07 3.94
C ASN A 107 -6.67 -0.12 4.86
N GLU A 108 -5.65 -0.92 5.23
CA GLU A 108 -5.73 -1.80 6.40
C GLU A 108 -5.58 -0.95 7.66
N PHE A 109 -6.45 -1.14 8.65
CA PHE A 109 -6.35 -0.40 9.90
C PHE A 109 -6.99 -1.17 11.06
N SER A 110 -6.23 -2.10 11.63
CA SER A 110 -6.67 -2.88 12.77
C SER A 110 -5.67 -2.84 13.92
N TYR A 111 -6.19 -2.83 15.15
CA TYR A 111 -5.39 -2.86 16.38
C TYR A 111 -5.00 -4.29 16.80
N TYR A 112 -5.41 -5.32 16.04
CA TYR A 112 -5.00 -6.69 16.32
C TYR A 112 -3.50 -6.86 16.03
N ARG A 113 -2.85 -7.74 16.81
CA ARG A 113 -1.39 -7.95 16.73
C ARG A 113 -0.94 -8.56 15.40
N GLU A 114 -1.83 -9.30 14.76
CA GLU A 114 -1.60 -10.05 13.53
C GLU A 114 -2.50 -9.50 12.42
N ALA A 115 -2.44 -8.17 12.22
CA ALA A 115 -3.12 -7.46 11.15
C ALA A 115 -2.09 -6.73 10.29
N ALA A 116 -2.30 -6.76 8.97
CA ALA A 116 -1.43 -6.13 7.99
C ALA A 116 -2.07 -6.13 6.61
N GLY A 117 -1.71 -5.17 5.74
CA GLY A 117 -2.15 -5.13 4.35
C GLY A 117 -1.93 -6.48 3.65
N ILE A 118 -0.73 -7.04 3.75
CA ILE A 118 -0.45 -8.45 3.46
C ILE A 118 -0.10 -9.20 4.75
N LEU A 119 -0.85 -10.24 5.06
CA LEU A 119 -0.68 -11.10 6.23
C LEU A 119 -0.30 -12.52 5.81
N LEU A 120 0.94 -12.94 6.12
CA LEU A 120 1.42 -14.30 5.91
C LEU A 120 1.67 -14.98 7.25
N THR A 121 0.95 -16.07 7.55
CA THR A 121 1.12 -16.81 8.81
C THR A 121 1.20 -18.32 8.55
N TYR A 122 2.30 -18.97 8.94
CA TYR A 122 2.55 -20.38 8.58
C TYR A 122 2.42 -20.62 7.05
N ALA A 123 2.93 -19.67 6.25
CA ALA A 123 2.88 -19.69 4.80
C ALA A 123 4.31 -19.78 4.25
N ASN A 124 4.68 -20.96 3.76
CA ASN A 124 6.06 -21.24 3.32
C ASN A 124 6.21 -21.12 1.80
N ASN A 125 7.43 -20.90 1.33
CA ASN A 125 7.78 -20.83 -0.10
C ASN A 125 7.04 -19.72 -0.87
N VAL A 126 6.87 -18.56 -0.23
CA VAL A 126 6.15 -17.42 -0.80
C VAL A 126 7.11 -16.40 -1.40
N ILE A 127 6.81 -15.92 -2.60
CA ILE A 127 7.48 -14.76 -3.20
C ILE A 127 6.50 -13.59 -3.20
N VAL A 128 6.91 -12.46 -2.62
CA VAL A 128 6.18 -11.18 -2.74
C VAL A 128 7.06 -10.23 -3.53
N GLU A 129 6.63 -9.83 -4.71
CA GLU A 129 7.44 -8.98 -5.58
C GLU A 129 6.71 -7.81 -6.25
N ARG A 130 7.37 -6.66 -6.31
CA ARG A 130 6.86 -5.45 -6.98
C ARG A 130 5.48 -4.99 -6.47
N CYS A 131 5.16 -5.29 -5.21
CA CYS A 131 3.93 -4.83 -4.60
C CYS A 131 4.08 -3.42 -4.00
N ILE A 132 2.97 -2.70 -3.92
CA ILE A 132 2.86 -1.40 -3.26
C ILE A 132 1.97 -1.55 -2.03
N LEU A 133 2.54 -1.44 -0.83
CA LEU A 133 1.84 -1.55 0.44
C LEU A 133 1.84 -0.20 1.13
N THR A 134 0.69 0.49 1.08
CA THR A 134 0.62 1.89 1.48
C THR A 134 -0.62 2.22 2.28
N GLU A 135 -0.52 3.20 3.18
CA GLU A 135 -1.66 3.64 4.00
C GLU A 135 -2.30 2.52 4.83
N ASN A 136 -1.49 1.55 5.26
CA ASN A 136 -1.90 0.50 6.19
C ASN A 136 -1.44 0.82 7.63
N MET A 137 -1.94 0.11 8.64
CA MET A 137 -1.27 0.13 9.94
C MET A 137 0.07 -0.61 9.83
N VAL A 138 0.03 -1.84 9.35
CA VAL A 138 1.21 -2.63 9.02
C VAL A 138 1.18 -2.95 7.53
N GLY A 139 2.23 -2.59 6.78
CA GLY A 139 2.28 -2.86 5.34
C GLY A 139 2.23 -4.37 5.05
N MET A 140 3.16 -5.12 5.64
CA MET A 140 3.16 -6.58 5.59
C MET A 140 3.62 -7.21 6.90
N PHE A 141 2.99 -8.32 7.26
CA PHE A 141 3.40 -9.20 8.35
C PHE A 141 3.80 -10.58 7.83
N THR A 142 4.87 -11.14 8.38
CA THR A 142 5.28 -12.53 8.17
C THR A 142 5.49 -13.21 9.53
N GLY A 143 4.66 -14.20 9.84
CA GLY A 143 4.67 -14.95 11.09
C GLY A 143 4.92 -16.44 10.84
N TYR A 144 5.94 -17.01 11.48
CA TYR A 144 6.22 -18.45 11.38
C TYR A 144 6.40 -18.97 9.94
N CYS A 145 6.94 -18.13 9.05
CA CYS A 145 7.14 -18.45 7.64
C CYS A 145 8.58 -18.89 7.34
N LEU A 146 8.73 -19.76 6.34
CA LEU A 146 10.00 -20.28 5.86
C LEU A 146 10.15 -20.07 4.35
N ASN A 147 11.38 -19.81 3.91
CA ASN A 147 11.75 -19.71 2.49
C ASN A 147 10.96 -18.64 1.72
N THR A 148 10.64 -17.53 2.39
CA THR A 148 9.94 -16.39 1.81
C THR A 148 10.95 -15.41 1.17
N ASN A 149 10.64 -14.92 -0.02
CA ASN A 149 11.42 -13.88 -0.70
C ASN A 149 10.57 -12.63 -0.96
N ILE A 150 10.93 -11.53 -0.32
CA ILE A 150 10.23 -10.26 -0.44
C ILE A 150 11.14 -9.28 -1.15
N ARG A 151 10.77 -8.86 -2.36
CA ARG A 151 11.66 -8.08 -3.20
C ARG A 151 11.01 -7.01 -4.05
N GLN A 152 11.74 -5.92 -4.25
CA GLN A 152 11.30 -4.82 -5.12
C GLN A 152 9.95 -4.23 -4.71
N CYS A 153 9.54 -4.39 -3.46
CA CYS A 153 8.29 -3.86 -2.95
C CYS A 153 8.47 -2.43 -2.43
N ASN A 154 7.39 -1.67 -2.46
CA ASN A 154 7.32 -0.31 -1.94
C ASN A 154 6.41 -0.27 -0.70
N PHE A 155 7.01 0.02 0.46
CA PHE A 155 6.32 0.17 1.73
C PHE A 155 6.34 1.64 2.13
N THR A 156 5.22 2.34 1.93
CA THR A 156 5.14 3.78 2.19
C THR A 156 3.90 4.18 2.95
N TRP A 157 4.00 5.18 3.82
CA TRP A 157 2.83 5.73 4.53
C TRP A 157 2.08 4.72 5.40
N ASN A 158 2.73 3.64 5.83
CA ASN A 158 2.16 2.78 6.85
C ASN A 158 2.31 3.46 8.22
N THR A 159 1.41 3.22 9.18
CA THR A 159 1.39 4.01 10.44
C THR A 159 2.15 3.37 11.60
N ASN A 160 2.53 2.10 11.47
CA ASN A 160 3.27 1.36 12.50
C ASN A 160 4.54 0.70 11.95
N PHE A 161 4.40 -0.23 11.00
CA PHE A 161 5.53 -0.91 10.38
C PHE A 161 5.32 -1.03 8.87
N GLY A 162 6.37 -0.81 8.08
CA GLY A 162 6.34 -1.19 6.66
C GLY A 162 6.32 -2.71 6.50
N LEU A 163 7.27 -3.39 7.14
CA LEU A 163 7.39 -4.85 7.17
C LEU A 163 7.66 -5.31 8.61
N TYR A 164 6.84 -6.20 9.12
CA TYR A 164 7.02 -6.86 10.41
C TYR A 164 7.26 -8.36 10.22
N VAL A 165 8.40 -8.84 10.73
CA VAL A 165 8.81 -10.25 10.67
C VAL A 165 8.82 -10.83 12.08
N TYR A 166 8.11 -11.93 12.27
CA TYR A 166 7.97 -12.62 13.55
C TYR A 166 8.25 -14.12 13.39
N GLN A 167 9.22 -14.61 14.18
CA GLN A 167 9.57 -16.05 14.29
C GLN A 167 9.65 -16.78 12.93
N SER A 168 10.22 -16.13 11.91
CA SER A 168 10.32 -16.64 10.55
C SER A 168 11.79 -16.86 10.17
N GLU A 169 12.09 -17.91 9.42
CA GLU A 169 13.49 -18.35 9.14
C GLU A 169 13.76 -18.54 7.65
N ASN A 170 15.04 -18.47 7.25
CA ASN A 170 15.49 -18.66 5.85
C ASN A 170 14.81 -17.74 4.81
N ASN A 171 14.54 -16.49 5.21
CA ASN A 171 13.87 -15.51 4.36
C ASN A 171 14.85 -14.49 3.77
N THR A 172 14.52 -13.97 2.58
CA THR A 172 15.30 -12.94 1.89
C THR A 172 14.46 -11.68 1.68
N TYR A 173 15.06 -10.51 1.92
CA TYR A 173 14.41 -9.21 1.76
C TYR A 173 15.32 -8.29 0.94
N GLU A 174 15.08 -8.15 -0.37
CA GLU A 174 16.03 -7.48 -1.28
C GLU A 174 15.39 -6.38 -2.15
N GLY A 175 16.10 -5.25 -2.31
CA GLY A 175 15.68 -4.18 -3.22
C GLY A 175 14.33 -3.52 -2.86
N ASN A 176 13.90 -3.62 -1.60
CA ASN A 176 12.66 -3.00 -1.13
C ASN A 176 12.89 -1.53 -0.75
N TYR A 177 11.88 -0.70 -0.98
CA TYR A 177 11.88 0.72 -0.60
C TYR A 177 10.97 0.95 0.61
N PHE A 178 11.51 1.58 1.66
CA PHE A 178 10.78 1.91 2.89
C PHE A 178 10.88 3.41 3.15
N ALA A 179 9.75 4.12 3.19
CA ALA A 179 9.73 5.53 3.57
C ALA A 179 8.42 5.90 4.26
N GLN A 180 8.48 6.82 5.22
CA GLN A 180 7.29 7.35 5.89
C GLN A 180 6.41 6.25 6.52
N ASN A 181 7.05 5.26 7.15
CA ASN A 181 6.38 4.20 7.92
C ASN A 181 6.48 4.47 9.42
#